data_AF-A0A359IFL2-F1
#
_entry.id   AF-A0A359IFL2-F1
#
_cell.length_a   1.000
_cell.length_b   1.000
_cell.length_c   1.000
_cell.angle_alpha   90.00
_cell.angle_beta   90.00
_cell.angle_gamma   90.00
#
_symmetry.space_group_name_H-M   'P 1'
#
loop_
_entity.id
_entity.type
_entity.pdbx_description
1 polymer ?
#
loop_
_entity_poly.entity_id
_entity_poly.type
_entity_poly.pdbx_seq_one_letter_code
_entity_poly.pdbx_strand_id
1 'polypeptide(L)'
;NANKENPAEYGTVDKPQFLWAGAWYLNCLYQLYGVADNGWNIALDPFLMEKQEDFSFTLYVNGNPLLIHLKGSGTVIGDIKFGNSVVNTAVFPKSLQEMKTVTVVLGKTPESPILLSTQSVLESCRFDNNQFRLSLKAYPGHECESVMISPTIPESITYNGSPFSGLWSFENRGGYYTISIHTVHTANADELVVNF
;
A
#
# COMPACT_ATOMS: atom_id res chain seq x y z
N ASN A 1 39.54 -9.61 -4.97
CA ASN A 1 38.47 -8.81 -4.34
C ASN A 1 38.76 -8.38 -2.90
N ALA A 2 39.32 -9.23 -2.02
CA ALA A 2 39.45 -8.93 -0.57
C ALA A 2 40.88 -8.59 -0.09
N ASN A 3 41.88 -8.59 -0.98
CA ASN A 3 43.26 -8.27 -0.61
C ASN A 3 43.45 -6.75 -0.48
N LYS A 4 43.28 -6.21 0.73
CA LYS A 4 43.39 -4.76 1.03
C LYS A 4 44.76 -4.15 0.70
N GLU A 5 45.80 -4.98 0.59
CA GLU A 5 47.18 -4.55 0.34
C GLU A 5 47.44 -4.29 -1.16
N ASN A 6 46.54 -4.74 -2.06
CA ASN A 6 46.67 -4.57 -3.51
C ASN A 6 45.48 -3.78 -4.09
N PRO A 7 45.63 -2.45 -4.33
CA PRO A 7 44.55 -1.59 -4.82
C PRO A 7 43.95 -2.00 -6.18
N ALA A 8 44.69 -2.73 -7.01
CA ALA A 8 44.21 -3.22 -8.30
C ALA A 8 43.28 -4.44 -8.18
N GLU A 9 43.28 -5.14 -7.04
CA GLU A 9 42.47 -6.33 -6.75
C GLU A 9 41.42 -6.11 -5.65
N TYR A 10 41.61 -5.09 -4.82
CA TYR A 10 40.68 -4.76 -3.74
C TYR A 10 39.43 -4.07 -4.30
N GLY A 11 38.25 -4.64 -4.03
CA GLY A 11 36.99 -4.09 -4.54
C GLY A 11 36.67 -4.45 -6.00
N THR A 12 37.50 -5.24 -6.69
CA THR A 12 37.14 -5.78 -8.01
C THR A 12 35.97 -6.75 -7.86
N VAL A 13 34.84 -6.40 -8.48
CA VAL A 13 33.63 -7.24 -8.51
C VAL A 13 33.80 -8.24 -9.64
N ASP A 14 34.19 -9.46 -9.29
CA ASP A 14 34.54 -10.52 -10.25
C ASP A 14 33.36 -10.90 -11.18
N LYS A 15 32.09 -10.68 -10.76
CA LYS A 15 30.90 -10.93 -11.60
C LYS A 15 29.74 -9.98 -11.30
N PRO A 16 29.08 -9.37 -12.32
CA PRO A 16 27.88 -8.54 -12.15
C PRO A 16 26.71 -9.28 -11.46
N GLN A 17 26.76 -10.62 -11.40
CA GLN A 17 25.79 -11.48 -10.73
C GLN A 17 25.69 -11.24 -9.21
N PHE A 18 26.76 -10.78 -8.55
CA PHE A 18 26.73 -10.48 -7.11
C PHE A 18 25.87 -9.26 -6.77
N LEU A 19 25.94 -8.21 -7.59
CA LEU A 19 25.12 -7.01 -7.40
C LEU A 19 23.64 -7.31 -7.69
N TRP A 20 23.38 -8.15 -8.69
CA TRP A 20 22.02 -8.60 -9.00
C TRP A 20 21.42 -9.45 -7.87
N ALA A 21 22.20 -10.40 -7.32
CA ALA A 21 21.78 -11.18 -6.16
C ALA A 21 21.53 -10.29 -4.93
N GLY A 22 22.42 -9.30 -4.67
CA GLY A 22 22.24 -8.34 -3.58
C GLY A 22 20.94 -7.54 -3.71
N ALA A 23 20.66 -6.99 -4.90
CA ALA A 23 19.42 -6.27 -5.17
C ALA A 23 18.18 -7.17 -5.00
N TRP A 24 18.26 -8.41 -5.47
CA TRP A 24 17.18 -9.39 -5.33
C TRP A 24 16.91 -9.74 -3.86
N TYR A 25 17.94 -9.98 -3.05
CA TYR A 25 17.76 -10.24 -1.62
C TYR A 25 17.12 -9.06 -0.89
N LEU A 26 17.51 -7.83 -1.20
CA LEU A 26 16.88 -6.64 -0.64
C LEU A 26 15.39 -6.56 -1.03
N ASN A 27 15.07 -6.82 -2.29
CA ASN A 27 13.68 -6.85 -2.75
C ASN A 27 12.86 -7.94 -2.03
N CYS A 28 13.41 -9.15 -1.88
CA CYS A 28 12.76 -10.20 -1.12
C CYS A 28 12.53 -9.80 0.33
N LEU A 29 13.50 -9.14 0.98
CA LEU A 29 13.32 -8.64 2.34
C LEU A 29 12.20 -7.61 2.43
N TYR A 30 12.12 -6.65 1.50
CA TYR A 30 11.01 -5.67 1.45
C TYR A 30 9.65 -6.36 1.40
N GLN A 31 9.50 -7.34 0.49
CA GLN A 31 8.25 -8.08 0.33
C GLN A 31 7.95 -8.96 1.56
N LEU A 32 8.96 -9.60 2.15
CA LEU A 32 8.81 -10.39 3.39
C LEU A 32 8.41 -9.51 4.58
N TYR A 33 8.82 -8.26 4.62
CA TYR A 33 8.38 -7.28 5.62
C TYR A 33 7.03 -6.64 5.28
N GLY A 34 6.35 -7.11 4.22
CA GLY A 34 5.02 -6.64 3.86
C GLY A 34 5.02 -5.25 3.24
N VAL A 35 6.11 -4.86 2.57
CA VAL A 35 6.17 -3.62 1.80
C VAL A 35 5.93 -3.96 0.33
N ALA A 36 4.91 -3.34 -0.24
CA ALA A 36 4.63 -3.38 -1.66
C ALA A 36 4.86 -1.99 -2.24
N ASP A 37 5.40 -1.91 -3.44
CA ASP A 37 5.55 -0.65 -4.16
C ASP A 37 5.11 -0.79 -5.61
N ASN A 38 4.72 0.33 -6.19
CA ASN A 38 4.57 0.46 -7.63
C ASN A 38 5.22 1.77 -8.07
N GLY A 39 5.18 2.06 -9.37
CA GLY A 39 5.77 3.30 -9.91
C GLY A 39 5.19 4.61 -9.35
N TRP A 40 4.13 4.54 -8.54
CA TRP A 40 3.38 5.68 -8.02
C TRP A 40 3.38 5.80 -6.49
N ASN A 41 3.36 4.69 -5.76
CA ASN A 41 3.22 4.68 -4.29
C ASN A 41 4.01 3.53 -3.63
N ILE A 42 4.24 3.71 -2.33
CA ILE A 42 4.58 2.64 -1.40
C ILE A 42 3.32 2.28 -0.62
N ALA A 43 3.08 0.99 -0.40
CA ALA A 43 1.97 0.44 0.34
C ALA A 43 2.44 -0.65 1.30
N LEU A 44 1.58 -1.00 2.25
CA LEU A 44 1.75 -2.16 3.11
C LEU A 44 0.86 -3.30 2.62
N ASP A 45 1.46 -4.46 2.38
CA ASP A 45 0.78 -5.73 2.14
C ASP A 45 1.37 -6.81 3.06
N PRO A 46 1.13 -6.70 4.38
CA PRO A 46 1.83 -7.54 5.34
C PRO A 46 1.12 -8.86 5.59
N PHE A 47 1.92 -9.89 5.83
CA PHE A 47 1.47 -11.17 6.33
C PHE A 47 2.29 -11.57 7.55
N LEU A 48 1.65 -12.26 8.50
CA LEU A 48 2.30 -12.84 9.66
C LEU A 48 2.01 -14.34 9.69
N MET A 49 3.08 -15.14 9.76
CA MET A 49 2.96 -16.60 9.84
C MET A 49 2.35 -17.03 11.17
N GLU A 50 1.74 -18.22 11.21
CA GLU A 50 1.32 -18.86 12.46
C GLU A 50 2.54 -18.95 13.40
N LYS A 51 2.49 -18.23 14.54
CA LYS A 51 3.54 -18.04 15.59
C LYS A 51 4.34 -16.75 15.55
N GLN A 52 4.16 -15.88 14.55
CA GLN A 52 4.73 -14.54 14.58
C GLN A 52 3.65 -13.57 15.11
N GLU A 53 3.72 -13.22 16.39
CA GLU A 53 2.69 -12.38 17.05
C GLU A 53 2.81 -10.89 16.70
N ASP A 54 4.05 -10.42 16.58
CA ASP A 54 4.37 -9.07 16.14
C ASP A 54 5.74 -8.99 15.47
N PHE A 55 5.97 -7.93 14.72
CA PHE A 55 7.32 -7.44 14.42
C PHE A 55 7.29 -5.94 14.16
N SER A 56 8.48 -5.34 14.18
CA SER A 56 8.64 -3.92 13.90
C SER A 56 9.87 -3.67 13.03
N PHE A 57 9.78 -2.66 12.17
CA PHE A 57 10.87 -2.22 11.32
C PHE A 57 10.73 -0.73 11.00
N THR A 58 11.81 -0.08 10.57
CA THR A 58 11.76 1.31 10.10
C THR A 58 11.72 1.31 8.57
N LEU A 59 10.71 1.98 8.01
CA LEU A 59 10.56 2.20 6.58
C LEU A 59 10.73 3.68 6.27
N TYR A 60 11.55 4.01 5.27
CA TYR A 60 11.66 5.38 4.78
C TYR A 60 10.64 5.62 3.67
N VAL A 61 9.70 6.53 3.91
CA VAL A 61 8.69 6.93 2.92
C VAL A 61 8.80 8.43 2.67
N ASN A 62 9.02 8.82 1.41
CA ASN A 62 9.25 10.23 1.02
C ASN A 62 10.36 10.92 1.85
N GLY A 63 11.42 10.17 2.19
CA GLY A 63 12.54 10.65 3.01
C GLY A 63 12.28 10.67 4.52
N ASN A 64 11.07 10.33 4.98
CA ASN A 64 10.71 10.31 6.40
C ASN A 64 10.83 8.89 6.97
N PRO A 65 11.56 8.69 8.07
CA PRO A 65 11.59 7.40 8.76
C PRO A 65 10.29 7.15 9.51
N LEU A 66 9.59 6.07 9.18
CA LEU A 66 8.38 5.60 9.85
C LEU A 66 8.68 4.29 10.57
N LEU A 67 8.38 4.21 11.86
CA LEU A 67 8.39 2.95 12.61
C LEU A 67 7.10 2.19 12.33
N ILE A 68 7.19 1.10 11.60
CA ILE A 68 6.07 0.21 11.29
C ILE A 68 6.00 -0.88 12.36
N HIS A 69 4.82 -1.05 12.94
CA HIS A 69 4.49 -2.08 13.91
C HIS A 69 3.38 -2.97 13.34
N LEU A 70 3.70 -4.23 13.09
CA LEU A 70 2.74 -5.23 12.60
C LEU A 70 2.41 -6.19 13.74
N LYS A 71 1.12 -6.45 13.94
CA LYS A 71 0.61 -7.28 15.05
C LYS A 71 -0.47 -8.24 14.55
N GLY A 72 -0.66 -9.34 15.26
CA GLY A 72 -1.72 -10.32 14.97
C GLY A 72 -1.20 -11.49 14.14
N SER A 73 -2.05 -12.11 13.33
CA SER A 73 -1.66 -13.24 12.47
C SER A 73 -2.54 -13.32 11.23
N GLY A 74 -2.04 -13.88 10.12
CA GLY A 74 -2.79 -13.98 8.86
C GLY A 74 -2.41 -12.91 7.83
N THR A 75 -3.25 -12.77 6.79
CA THR A 75 -2.94 -11.99 5.57
C THR A 75 -3.87 -10.79 5.35
N VAL A 76 -4.81 -10.54 6.27
CA VAL A 76 -5.85 -9.52 6.10
C VAL A 76 -5.63 -8.41 7.09
N ILE A 77 -5.57 -7.18 6.60
CA ILE A 77 -5.53 -5.97 7.42
C ILE A 77 -6.93 -5.72 7.99
N GLY A 78 -7.04 -5.77 9.32
CA GLY A 78 -8.28 -5.42 10.02
C GLY A 78 -8.32 -3.96 10.48
N ASP A 79 -7.18 -3.42 10.90
CA ASP A 79 -7.05 -2.04 11.38
C ASP A 79 -5.67 -1.48 10.99
N ILE A 80 -5.64 -0.19 10.66
CA ILE A 80 -4.41 0.54 10.38
C ILE A 80 -4.47 1.93 11.00
N LYS A 81 -3.37 2.32 11.66
CA LYS A 81 -3.22 3.60 12.34
C LYS A 81 -1.96 4.29 11.89
N PHE A 82 -2.11 5.58 11.59
CA PHE A 82 -1.00 6.50 11.37
C PHE A 82 -0.89 7.40 12.60
N GLY A 83 0.19 7.22 13.38
CA GLY A 83 0.27 7.77 14.73
C GLY A 83 -0.84 7.24 15.62
N ASN A 84 -1.70 8.14 16.11
CA ASN A 84 -2.86 7.81 16.95
C ASN A 84 -4.19 7.78 16.17
N SER A 85 -4.18 8.10 14.89
CA SER A 85 -5.38 8.21 14.07
C SER A 85 -5.61 6.92 13.30
N VAL A 86 -6.82 6.37 13.41
CA VAL A 86 -7.29 5.30 12.50
C VAL A 86 -7.37 5.88 11.10
N VAL A 87 -6.85 5.14 10.13
CA VAL A 87 -6.91 5.48 8.71
C VAL A 87 -7.48 4.31 7.92
N ASN A 88 -7.85 4.59 6.67
CA ASN A 88 -8.53 3.63 5.81
C ASN A 88 -7.68 3.29 4.58
N THR A 89 -6.36 3.29 4.73
CA THR A 89 -5.43 3.02 3.64
C THR A 89 -4.14 2.39 4.13
N ALA A 90 -3.70 1.36 3.41
CA ALA A 90 -2.36 0.78 3.49
C ALA A 90 -1.37 1.46 2.54
N VAL A 91 -1.86 2.30 1.62
CA VAL A 91 -1.05 3.09 0.69
C VAL A 91 -0.63 4.38 1.39
N PHE A 92 0.67 4.68 1.37
CA PHE A 92 1.15 5.93 1.93
C PHE A 92 0.76 7.10 1.03
N PRO A 93 0.00 8.09 1.53
CA PRO A 93 -0.30 9.28 0.75
C PRO A 93 0.98 10.09 0.54
N LYS A 94 1.00 10.85 -0.56
CA LYS A 94 2.13 11.71 -0.93
C LYS A 94 2.60 12.63 0.21
N SER A 95 1.65 13.19 0.96
CA SER A 95 1.94 14.00 2.15
C SER A 95 1.75 13.19 3.41
N LEU A 96 2.85 12.87 4.09
CA LEU A 96 2.86 12.26 5.41
C LEU A 96 2.97 13.37 6.46
N GLN A 97 1.84 13.82 7.01
CA GLN A 97 1.87 14.83 8.08
C GLN A 97 2.50 14.25 9.34
N GLU A 98 3.70 14.72 9.71
CA GLU A 98 4.47 14.45 10.95
C GLU A 98 4.35 13.04 11.56
N MET A 99 4.10 12.05 10.71
CA MET A 99 3.83 10.69 11.12
C MET A 99 5.17 10.04 11.47
N LYS A 100 5.24 9.42 12.65
CA LYS A 100 6.44 8.72 13.10
C LYS A 100 6.21 7.21 13.21
N THR A 101 4.97 6.81 13.41
CA THR A 101 4.59 5.42 13.66
C THR A 101 3.42 5.01 12.80
N VAL A 102 3.44 3.76 12.35
CA VAL A 102 2.32 3.09 11.67
C VAL A 102 2.07 1.80 12.43
N THR A 103 0.82 1.55 12.82
CA THR A 103 0.43 0.26 13.42
C THR A 103 -0.57 -0.42 12.51
N VAL A 104 -0.33 -1.69 12.19
CA VAL A 104 -1.26 -2.52 11.42
C VAL A 104 -1.60 -3.76 12.24
N VAL A 105 -2.89 -4.08 12.31
CA VAL A 105 -3.40 -5.28 12.99
C VAL A 105 -3.95 -6.25 11.96
N LEU A 106 -3.37 -7.44 11.92
CA LEU A 106 -3.73 -8.51 11.00
C LEU A 106 -4.68 -9.53 11.62
N GLY A 107 -5.40 -10.24 10.76
CA GLY A 107 -6.19 -11.43 11.12
C GLY A 107 -7.62 -11.14 11.57
N LYS A 108 -8.06 -9.89 11.44
CA LYS A 108 -9.43 -9.48 11.74
C LYS A 108 -10.11 -9.03 10.45
N THR A 109 -11.39 -9.33 10.34
CA THR A 109 -12.24 -8.71 9.33
C THR A 109 -12.22 -7.18 9.53
N PRO A 110 -11.99 -6.38 8.48
CA PRO A 110 -12.00 -4.93 8.61
C PRO A 110 -13.40 -4.42 8.97
N GLU A 111 -13.48 -3.48 9.92
CA GLU A 111 -14.76 -2.85 10.34
C GLU A 111 -15.21 -1.74 9.37
N SER A 112 -14.29 -1.23 8.55
CA SER A 112 -14.53 -0.21 7.54
C SER A 112 -13.66 -0.48 6.31
N PRO A 113 -13.97 0.10 5.13
CA PRO A 113 -13.17 -0.16 3.94
C PRO A 113 -11.72 0.30 4.12
N ILE A 114 -10.77 -0.41 3.50
CA ILE A 114 -9.33 -0.10 3.52
C ILE A 114 -8.77 -0.19 2.11
N LEU A 115 -8.16 0.89 1.61
CA LEU A 115 -7.44 0.90 0.34
C LEU A 115 -6.15 0.10 0.49
N LEU A 116 -5.98 -0.95 -0.32
CA LEU A 116 -4.77 -1.78 -0.34
C LEU A 116 -3.76 -1.27 -1.36
N SER A 117 -4.21 -0.93 -2.56
CA SER A 117 -3.34 -0.46 -3.64
C SER A 117 -4.07 0.49 -4.58
N THR A 118 -3.30 1.34 -5.24
CA THR A 118 -3.78 2.17 -6.36
C THR A 118 -2.63 2.45 -7.33
N GLN A 119 -2.94 2.48 -8.63
CA GLN A 119 -1.99 2.75 -9.70
C GLN A 119 -1.94 4.24 -10.05
N SER A 120 -2.04 5.12 -9.06
CA SER A 120 -1.93 6.57 -9.21
C SER A 120 -1.46 7.18 -7.90
N VAL A 121 -0.82 8.34 -7.91
CA VAL A 121 -0.36 8.96 -6.66
C VAL A 121 -1.56 9.21 -5.75
N LEU A 122 -1.54 8.62 -4.55
CA LEU A 122 -2.56 8.88 -3.55
C LEU A 122 -2.28 10.23 -2.88
N GLU A 123 -3.12 11.23 -3.13
CA GLU A 123 -3.05 12.51 -2.44
C GLU A 123 -3.77 12.41 -1.08
N SER A 124 -4.94 11.76 -1.03
CA SER A 124 -5.63 11.48 0.24
C SER A 124 -6.62 10.32 0.15
N CYS A 125 -6.88 9.67 1.29
CA CYS A 125 -7.90 8.64 1.48
C CYS A 125 -8.69 8.95 2.76
N ARG A 126 -10.03 8.99 2.67
CA ARG A 126 -10.90 9.28 3.81
C ARG A 126 -12.14 8.39 3.77
N PHE A 127 -12.58 7.95 4.94
CA PHE A 127 -13.87 7.28 5.10
C PHE A 127 -14.69 8.03 6.15
N ASP A 128 -15.78 8.64 5.72
CA ASP A 128 -16.71 9.37 6.57
C ASP A 128 -18.13 9.22 6.05
N ASN A 129 -19.13 9.09 6.93
CA ASN A 129 -20.54 9.00 6.54
C ASN A 129 -20.83 7.93 5.47
N ASN A 130 -20.21 6.75 5.59
CA ASN A 130 -20.25 5.67 4.61
C ASN A 130 -19.68 6.01 3.22
N GLN A 131 -18.95 7.12 3.09
CA GLN A 131 -18.32 7.54 1.84
C GLN A 131 -16.81 7.34 1.93
N PHE A 132 -16.29 6.47 1.08
CA PHE A 132 -14.88 6.21 0.92
C PHE A 132 -14.33 7.05 -0.24
N ARG A 133 -13.62 8.13 0.07
CA ARG A 133 -13.10 9.10 -0.89
C ARG A 133 -11.61 8.94 -1.09
N LEU A 134 -11.20 8.85 -2.35
CA LEU A 134 -9.82 8.88 -2.80
C LEU A 134 -9.58 10.12 -3.66
N SER A 135 -8.54 10.89 -3.33
CA SER A 135 -7.99 11.89 -4.23
C SER A 135 -6.74 11.31 -4.90
N LEU A 136 -6.79 11.16 -6.22
CA LEU A 136 -5.77 10.49 -7.02
C LEU A 136 -5.14 11.48 -7.99
N LYS A 137 -3.83 11.34 -8.23
CA LYS A 137 -3.08 12.17 -9.18
C LYS A 137 -2.30 11.30 -10.17
N ALA A 138 -2.56 11.52 -11.44
CA ALA A 138 -1.78 11.00 -12.57
C ALA A 138 -1.91 11.97 -13.77
N TYR A 139 -1.42 11.57 -14.95
CA TYR A 139 -1.64 12.33 -16.18
C TYR A 139 -2.95 11.90 -16.87
N PRO A 140 -3.64 12.80 -17.61
CA PRO A 140 -4.84 12.45 -18.35
C PRO A 140 -4.62 11.27 -19.31
N GLY A 141 -5.57 10.35 -19.37
CA GLY A 141 -5.49 9.11 -20.13
C GLY A 141 -4.78 7.97 -19.40
N HIS A 142 -4.27 8.18 -18.18
CA HIS A 142 -3.67 7.12 -17.39
C HIS A 142 -4.72 6.14 -16.85
N GLU A 143 -4.58 4.86 -17.19
CA GLU A 143 -5.37 3.78 -16.59
C GLU A 143 -4.94 3.55 -15.14
N CYS A 144 -5.91 3.43 -14.25
CA CYS A 144 -5.67 3.24 -12.83
C CYS A 144 -6.59 2.15 -12.28
N GLU A 145 -5.99 1.08 -11.75
CA GLU A 145 -6.68 0.15 -10.85
C GLU A 145 -6.53 0.60 -9.40
N SER A 146 -7.64 0.68 -8.66
CA SER A 146 -7.65 0.83 -7.20
C SER A 146 -8.30 -0.39 -6.55
N VAL A 147 -7.60 -1.00 -5.60
CA VAL A 147 -8.04 -2.21 -4.90
C VAL A 147 -8.24 -1.91 -3.43
N MET A 148 -9.40 -2.27 -2.89
CA MET A 148 -9.75 -2.11 -1.49
C MET A 148 -10.39 -3.37 -0.92
N ILE A 149 -10.34 -3.50 0.40
CA ILE A 149 -11.12 -4.48 1.15
C ILE A 149 -12.22 -3.78 1.93
N SER A 150 -13.38 -4.41 2.08
CA SER A 150 -14.53 -3.84 2.80
C SER A 150 -15.39 -4.92 3.45
N PRO A 151 -16.04 -4.65 4.61
CA PRO A 151 -17.05 -5.55 5.17
C PRO A 151 -18.31 -5.68 4.29
N THR A 152 -18.61 -4.68 3.45
CA THR A 152 -19.80 -4.64 2.58
C THR A 152 -19.44 -4.36 1.13
N ILE A 153 -20.34 -4.69 0.20
CA ILE A 153 -20.22 -4.29 -1.20
C ILE A 153 -20.64 -2.82 -1.38
N PRO A 154 -20.10 -2.10 -2.37
CA PRO A 154 -20.53 -0.74 -2.67
C PRO A 154 -22.00 -0.64 -3.09
N GLU A 155 -22.71 0.37 -2.59
CA GLU A 155 -24.04 0.76 -3.05
C GLU A 155 -23.97 1.58 -4.35
N SER A 156 -22.99 2.48 -4.42
CA SER A 156 -22.75 3.31 -5.60
C SER A 156 -21.31 3.81 -5.66
N ILE A 157 -20.85 4.12 -6.87
CA ILE A 157 -19.52 4.67 -7.12
C ILE A 157 -19.71 5.95 -7.93
N THR A 158 -18.99 7.01 -7.58
CA THR A 158 -18.88 8.23 -8.40
C THR A 158 -17.42 8.51 -8.72
N TYR A 159 -17.19 9.08 -9.89
CA TYR A 159 -15.88 9.52 -10.35
C TYR A 159 -16.00 10.95 -10.85
N ASN A 160 -15.22 11.85 -10.25
CA ASN A 160 -15.31 13.30 -10.47
C ASN A 160 -16.74 13.86 -10.32
N GLY A 161 -17.45 13.39 -9.30
CA GLY A 161 -18.82 13.79 -8.99
C GLY A 161 -19.91 13.22 -9.91
N SER A 162 -19.54 12.48 -10.96
CA SER A 162 -20.49 11.83 -11.87
C SER A 162 -20.68 10.36 -11.51
N PRO A 163 -21.87 9.75 -11.70
CA PRO A 163 -22.06 8.32 -11.54
C PRO A 163 -21.03 7.53 -12.36
N PHE A 164 -20.37 6.58 -11.72
CA PHE A 164 -19.31 5.80 -12.36
C PHE A 164 -19.91 4.72 -13.26
N SER A 165 -19.47 4.71 -14.52
CA SER A 165 -19.90 3.75 -15.55
C SER A 165 -18.77 2.83 -16.03
N GLY A 166 -17.63 2.84 -15.33
CA GLY A 166 -16.45 2.04 -15.69
C GLY A 166 -16.52 0.61 -15.17
N LEU A 167 -15.42 -0.12 -15.37
CA LEU A 167 -15.30 -1.50 -14.91
C LEU A 167 -14.97 -1.54 -13.42
N TRP A 168 -15.73 -2.33 -12.68
CA TRP A 168 -15.41 -2.69 -11.30
C TRP A 168 -15.90 -4.11 -11.02
N SER A 169 -15.32 -4.74 -10.02
CA SER A 169 -15.67 -6.09 -9.60
C SER A 169 -15.50 -6.25 -8.09
N PHE A 170 -16.12 -7.29 -7.54
CA PHE A 170 -15.89 -7.69 -6.16
C PHE A 170 -15.80 -9.21 -6.02
N GLU A 171 -15.04 -9.66 -5.03
CA GLU A 171 -14.88 -11.06 -4.67
C GLU A 171 -15.11 -11.25 -3.17
N ASN A 172 -15.95 -12.21 -2.80
CA ASN A 172 -16.19 -12.56 -1.40
C ASN A 172 -15.04 -13.44 -0.87
N ARG A 173 -14.43 -13.02 0.23
CA ARG A 173 -13.31 -13.69 0.90
C ARG A 173 -13.68 -14.37 2.22
N GLY A 174 -14.97 -14.67 2.43
CA GLY A 174 -15.44 -15.39 3.62
C GLY A 174 -15.46 -14.51 4.87
N GLY A 175 -15.95 -13.27 4.75
CA GLY A 175 -16.08 -12.32 5.86
C GLY A 175 -15.89 -10.86 5.45
N TYR A 176 -15.24 -10.62 4.32
CA TYR A 176 -15.07 -9.32 3.69
C TYR A 176 -15.07 -9.47 2.16
N TYR A 177 -15.11 -8.36 1.46
CA TYR A 177 -15.04 -8.28 0.01
C TYR A 177 -13.72 -7.64 -0.41
N THR A 178 -13.09 -8.18 -1.45
CA THR A 178 -12.08 -7.45 -2.22
C THR A 178 -12.78 -6.76 -3.37
N ILE A 179 -12.58 -5.45 -3.53
CA ILE A 179 -13.22 -4.63 -4.55
C ILE A 179 -12.12 -4.02 -5.42
N SER A 180 -12.22 -4.22 -6.74
CA SER A 180 -11.34 -3.60 -7.73
C SER A 180 -12.13 -2.64 -8.62
N ILE A 181 -11.62 -1.42 -8.81
CA ILE A 181 -12.22 -0.37 -9.62
C ILE A 181 -11.18 0.13 -10.63
N HIS A 182 -11.53 0.08 -11.91
CA HIS A 182 -10.68 0.55 -13.01
C HIS A 182 -11.17 1.91 -13.52
N THR A 183 -10.36 2.95 -13.30
CA THR A 183 -10.62 4.30 -13.79
C THR A 183 -9.61 4.69 -14.87
N VAL A 184 -9.93 5.74 -15.62
CA VAL A 184 -8.99 6.41 -16.53
C VAL A 184 -8.96 7.87 -16.14
N HIS A 185 -7.79 8.41 -15.85
CA HIS A 185 -7.66 9.79 -15.43
C HIS A 185 -8.16 10.74 -16.51
N THR A 186 -9.05 11.65 -16.14
CA THR A 186 -9.58 12.69 -17.05
C THR A 186 -8.84 14.01 -16.90
N ALA A 187 -8.22 14.23 -15.74
CA ALA A 187 -7.44 15.41 -15.42
C ALA A 187 -6.15 15.03 -14.68
N ASN A 188 -5.39 16.05 -14.26
CA ASN A 188 -4.18 15.83 -13.45
C ASN A 188 -4.51 15.41 -12.00
N ALA A 189 -5.76 15.52 -11.60
CA ALA A 189 -6.26 15.13 -10.29
C ALA A 189 -7.72 14.74 -10.45
N ASP A 190 -8.06 13.55 -9.98
CA ASP A 190 -9.40 13.01 -10.06
C ASP A 190 -9.82 12.49 -8.68
N GLU A 191 -11.13 12.44 -8.45
CA GLU A 191 -11.74 11.95 -7.22
C GLU A 191 -12.56 10.70 -7.48
N LEU A 192 -12.29 9.64 -6.73
CA LEU A 192 -13.10 8.43 -6.68
C LEU A 192 -13.83 8.39 -5.34
N VAL A 193 -15.16 8.25 -5.37
CA VAL A 193 -15.98 8.09 -4.17
C VAL A 193 -16.76 6.79 -4.26
N VAL A 194 -16.66 5.97 -3.23
CA VAL A 194 -17.40 4.71 -3.09
C VAL A 194 -18.31 4.82 -1.88
N ASN A 195 -19.62 4.68 -2.09
CA ASN A 195 -20.62 4.68 -1.03
C ASN A 195 -20.91 3.23 -0.62
N PHE A 196 -20.96 2.96 0.69
CA PHE A 196 -21.09 1.63 1.30
C PHE A 196 -22.31 1.48 2.21
#